data_AF-X1UCC9-F1
#
_entry.id   AF-X1UCC9-F1
#
_cell.length_a   1.000
_cell.length_b   1.000
_cell.length_c   1.000
_cell.angle_alpha   90.00
_cell.angle_beta   90.00
_cell.angle_gamma   90.00
#
_symmetry.space_group_name_H-M   'P 1'
#
loop_
_entity.id
_entity.type
_entity.pdbx_description
1 polymer ?
#
loop_
_entity_poly.entity_id
_entity_poly.type
_entity_poly.pdbx_seq_one_letter_code
_entity_poly.pdbx_strand_id
1 'polypeptide(L)'
;MTVNNSYFGNNEAPFGGGLYWHGEGAEVSISDSVISNNTAEHGGGMYWSSGAPVIAGCSIMGNRAKTGWFVPDDIIYQQYYYYFYYFG
;
A
#
# COMPACT_ATOMS: atom_id res chain seq x y z
N MET A 1 13.35 5.10 -3.06
CA MET A 1 13.70 3.92 -2.21
C MET A 1 13.49 2.66 -3.03
N THR A 2 14.38 1.68 -2.90
CA THR A 2 14.23 0.37 -3.55
C THR A 2 14.13 -0.71 -2.49
N VAL A 3 13.15 -1.59 -2.64
CA VAL A 3 12.93 -2.77 -1.80
C VAL A 3 12.87 -3.99 -2.73
N ASN A 4 13.71 -4.97 -2.49
CA ASN A 4 13.75 -6.17 -3.32
C ASN A 4 13.89 -7.42 -2.45
N ASN A 5 13.32 -8.55 -2.88
CA ASN A 5 13.48 -9.86 -2.25
C ASN A 5 13.20 -9.85 -0.73
N SER A 6 12.20 -9.08 -0.31
CA SER A 6 11.91 -8.80 1.10
C SER A 6 10.58 -9.40 1.54
N TYR A 7 10.44 -9.64 2.85
CA TYR A 7 9.20 -10.09 3.46
C TYR A 7 8.73 -9.08 4.51
N PHE A 8 7.49 -8.58 4.35
CA PHE A 8 6.80 -7.72 5.31
C PHE A 8 5.52 -8.42 5.72
N GLY A 9 5.46 -8.99 6.93
CA GLY A 9 4.24 -9.64 7.35
C GLY A 9 3.97 -9.72 8.84
N ASN A 10 2.68 -9.93 9.15
CA ASN A 10 2.14 -9.99 10.51
C ASN A 10 2.39 -8.71 11.33
N ASN A 11 2.41 -7.55 10.67
CA ASN A 11 2.60 -6.27 11.32
C ASN A 11 1.25 -5.59 11.58
N GLU A 12 1.20 -4.74 12.62
CA GLU A 12 0.07 -3.87 12.92
C GLU A 12 0.53 -2.42 13.05
N ALA A 13 -0.05 -1.50 12.27
CA ALA A 13 0.31 -0.09 12.29
C ALA A 13 -0.90 0.83 12.01
N PRO A 14 -0.85 2.13 12.33
CA PRO A 14 -1.91 3.05 11.91
C PRO A 14 -2.03 3.18 10.38
N PHE A 15 -0.89 3.22 9.67
CA PHE A 15 -0.85 3.33 8.20
C PHE A 15 0.11 2.28 7.64
N GLY A 16 -0.26 1.64 6.54
CA GLY A 16 0.66 0.81 5.75
C GLY A 16 1.25 -0.31 6.57
N GLY A 17 0.43 -1.30 6.94
CA GLY A 17 0.81 -2.31 7.94
C GLY A 17 2.15 -2.99 7.63
N GLY A 18 2.44 -3.27 6.36
CA GLY A 18 3.77 -3.71 5.92
C GLY A 18 4.70 -2.56 5.52
N LEU A 19 4.23 -1.64 4.68
CA LEU A 19 5.02 -0.52 4.18
C LEU A 19 4.24 0.80 4.20
N TYR A 20 4.88 1.84 4.73
CA TYR A 20 4.37 3.20 4.74
C TYR A 20 5.43 4.18 4.24
N TRP A 21 5.05 5.10 3.35
CA TRP A 21 5.89 6.24 3.01
C TRP A 21 5.07 7.49 2.70
N HIS A 22 5.68 8.64 2.95
CA HIS A 22 5.11 9.96 2.69
C HIS A 22 6.19 10.90 2.15
N GLY A 23 5.80 11.83 1.29
CA GLY A 23 6.72 12.83 0.71
C GLY A 23 6.47 13.06 -0.78
N GLU A 24 6.41 14.33 -1.18
CA GLU A 24 6.28 14.69 -2.59
C GLU A 24 7.46 14.14 -3.40
N GLY A 25 7.15 13.53 -4.56
CA GLY A 25 8.18 12.93 -5.42
C GLY A 25 8.83 11.66 -4.86
N ALA A 26 8.25 11.02 -3.83
CA ALA A 26 8.77 9.75 -3.33
C ALA A 26 8.60 8.64 -4.39
N GLU A 27 9.69 8.35 -5.11
CA GLU A 27 9.78 7.19 -6.00
C GLU A 27 10.16 5.96 -5.19
N VAL A 28 9.24 5.01 -5.10
CA VAL A 28 9.43 3.73 -4.41
C VAL A 28 9.29 2.60 -5.42
N SER A 29 10.31 1.75 -5.52
CA SER A 29 10.27 0.54 -6.33
C SER A 29 10.32 -0.67 -5.40
N ILE A 30 9.38 -1.58 -5.55
CA ILE A 30 9.27 -2.82 -4.78
C ILE A 30 9.21 -3.98 -5.76
N SER A 31 10.17 -4.90 -5.65
CA SER A 31 10.24 -6.07 -6.52
C SER A 31 10.41 -7.37 -5.75
N ASP A 32 9.87 -8.46 -6.30
CA ASP A 32 10.11 -9.84 -5.84
C ASP A 32 9.92 -10.03 -4.32
N SER A 33 8.97 -9.31 -3.74
CA SER A 33 8.76 -9.21 -2.29
C SER A 33 7.38 -9.73 -1.90
N VAL A 34 7.22 -10.09 -0.64
CA VAL A 34 5.96 -10.59 -0.08
C VAL A 34 5.50 -9.64 1.02
N ILE A 35 4.28 -9.11 0.87
CA ILE A 35 3.59 -8.27 1.86
C ILE A 35 2.34 -9.03 2.32
N SER A 36 2.36 -9.63 3.51
CA SER A 36 1.29 -10.54 3.92
C SER A 36 0.83 -10.43 5.37
N ASN A 37 -0.47 -10.66 5.61
CA ASN A 37 -1.04 -10.71 6.96
C ASN A 37 -0.82 -9.44 7.78
N ASN A 38 -0.66 -8.28 7.13
CA ASN A 38 -0.49 -7.01 7.82
C ASN A 38 -1.85 -6.34 8.09
N THR A 39 -1.97 -5.65 9.21
CA THR A 39 -3.20 -4.93 9.60
C THR A 39 -2.90 -3.44 9.80
N ALA A 40 -3.73 -2.56 9.25
CA ALA A 40 -3.61 -1.13 9.54
C ALA A 40 -4.95 -0.39 9.57
N GLU A 41 -5.00 0.83 10.11
CA GLU A 41 -6.20 1.68 9.99
C GLU A 41 -6.45 2.05 8.54
N HIS A 42 -5.36 2.39 7.81
CA HIS A 42 -5.36 2.69 6.38
C HIS A 42 -4.27 1.89 5.66
N GLY A 43 -4.65 1.19 4.58
CA GLY A 43 -3.72 0.40 3.77
C GLY A 43 -3.12 -0.76 4.54
N GLY A 44 -3.87 -1.85 4.69
CA GLY A 44 -3.45 -3.02 5.48
C GLY A 44 -2.06 -3.52 5.12
N GLY A 45 -1.75 -3.62 3.83
CA GLY A 45 -0.44 -4.04 3.34
C GLY A 45 0.51 -2.87 3.16
N MET A 46 0.10 -1.88 2.37
CA MET A 46 0.93 -0.74 2.00
C MET A 46 0.09 0.53 2.02
N TYR A 47 0.69 1.67 2.35
CA TYR A 47 0.05 2.98 2.28
C TYR A 47 1.04 4.07 1.85
N TRP A 48 0.61 4.98 0.97
CA TRP A 48 1.40 6.15 0.61
C TRP A 48 0.56 7.38 0.30
N SER A 49 1.07 8.56 0.65
CA SER A 49 0.37 9.84 0.47
C SER A 49 0.62 10.49 -0.89
N SER A 50 1.72 10.16 -1.55
CA SER A 50 2.20 10.85 -2.76
C SER A 50 3.20 9.99 -3.53
N GLY A 51 3.33 10.26 -4.83
CA GLY A 51 4.11 9.45 -5.76
C GLY A 51 3.33 8.26 -6.32
N ALA A 52 3.92 7.60 -7.30
CA ALA A 52 3.39 6.40 -7.94
C ALA A 52 4.44 5.28 -7.80
N PRO A 53 4.28 4.34 -6.86
CA PRO A 53 5.24 3.27 -6.68
C PRO A 53 5.24 2.32 -7.87
N VAL A 54 6.40 1.77 -8.19
CA VAL A 54 6.52 0.64 -9.11
C VAL A 54 6.53 -0.63 -8.27
N ILE A 55 5.50 -1.46 -8.40
CA ILE A 55 5.38 -2.73 -7.68
C ILE A 55 5.34 -3.85 -8.72
N ALA A 56 6.35 -4.72 -8.72
CA ALA A 56 6.50 -5.77 -9.73
C ALA A 56 6.90 -7.10 -9.09
N GLY A 57 6.36 -8.22 -9.57
CA GLY A 57 6.73 -9.56 -9.05
C GLY A 57 6.44 -9.78 -7.56
N CYS A 58 5.60 -8.94 -6.95
CA CYS A 58 5.31 -9.02 -5.52
C CYS A 58 4.06 -9.87 -5.25
N SER A 59 4.04 -10.53 -4.10
CA SER A 59 2.85 -11.17 -3.55
C SER A 59 2.30 -10.32 -2.41
N ILE A 60 1.10 -9.77 -2.59
CA ILE A 60 0.40 -8.97 -1.59
C ILE A 60 -0.86 -9.76 -1.24
N MET A 61 -0.95 -10.29 -0.01
CA MET A 61 -2.06 -11.17 0.37
C MET A 61 -2.43 -11.12 1.85
N GLY A 62 -3.71 -11.25 2.17
CA GLY A 62 -4.19 -11.38 3.55
C GLY A 62 -3.96 -10.14 4.41
N ASN A 63 -3.73 -8.98 3.78
CA ASN A 63 -3.58 -7.73 4.51
C ASN A 63 -4.96 -7.09 4.75
N ARG A 64 -5.15 -6.38 5.87
CA ARG A 64 -6.46 -5.86 6.27
C ARG A 64 -6.42 -4.39 6.68
N ALA A 65 -7.25 -3.56 6.06
CA ALA A 65 -7.53 -2.19 6.52
C ALA A 65 -8.73 -2.17 7.50
N LYS A 66 -8.63 -1.44 8.62
CA LYS A 66 -9.70 -1.31 9.63
C LYS A 66 -10.76 -0.30 9.23
N THR A 67 -10.41 0.74 8.47
CA THR A 67 -11.35 1.75 7.98
C THR A 67 -11.55 1.60 6.47
N GLY A 68 -12.81 1.54 6.03
CA GLY A 68 -13.21 1.18 4.66
C GLY A 68 -12.90 2.20 3.57
N TRP A 69 -11.96 3.13 3.78
CA TRP A 69 -11.49 4.05 2.75
C TRP A 69 -10.27 3.47 2.03
N PHE A 70 -10.45 2.28 1.45
CA PHE A 70 -9.92 1.83 0.15
C PHE A 70 -10.39 0.39 -0.10
N VAL A 71 -10.71 0.10 -1.36
CA VAL A 71 -11.14 -1.20 -1.90
C VAL A 71 -10.24 -2.37 -1.44
N PRO A 72 -10.76 -3.61 -1.40
CA PRO A 72 -10.28 -4.68 -0.54
C PRO A 72 -8.83 -5.08 -0.80
N ASP A 73 -8.14 -5.19 0.33
CA ASP A 73 -6.97 -5.98 0.71
C ASP A 73 -5.67 -5.95 -0.09
N ASP A 74 -5.64 -5.70 -1.42
CA ASP A 74 -4.39 -5.95 -2.16
C ASP A 74 -3.92 -4.87 -3.17
N ILE A 75 -4.69 -3.83 -3.55
CA ILE A 75 -4.17 -2.75 -4.45
C ILE A 75 -4.82 -1.38 -4.13
N ILE A 76 -4.03 -0.41 -3.66
CA ILE A 76 -4.42 1.00 -3.58
C ILE A 76 -4.43 1.60 -5.00
N TYR A 77 -5.62 1.69 -5.60
CA TYR A 77 -5.88 2.51 -6.79
C TYR A 77 -5.92 4.02 -6.47
N GLN A 78 -4.81 4.73 -6.62
CA GLN A 78 -4.81 6.22 -6.65
C GLN A 78 -5.81 6.82 -7.66
N GLN A 79 -6.32 6.03 -8.63
CA GLN A 79 -7.28 6.50 -9.64
C GLN A 79 -8.74 6.62 -9.15
N TYR A 80 -9.14 5.99 -8.03
CA TYR A 80 -10.53 6.12 -7.56
C TYR A 80 -10.78 7.40 -6.75
N TYR A 81 -9.77 7.96 -6.10
CA TYR A 81 -9.91 9.21 -5.35
C TYR A 81 -10.13 10.43 -6.27
N TYR A 82 -9.50 10.45 -7.45
CA TYR A 82 -9.73 11.52 -8.44
C TYR A 82 -11.10 11.43 -9.12
N TYR A 83 -11.63 10.23 -9.36
CA TYR A 83 -12.92 10.05 -10.05
C TYR A 83 -14.13 10.49 -9.21
N PHE A 84 -14.12 10.29 -7.89
CA PHE A 84 -15.26 10.64 -7.04
C PHE A 84 -15.28 12.10 -6.58
N TYR A 85 -14.14 12.79 -6.54
CA TYR A 85 -14.06 14.17 -6.05
C TYR A 85 -14.06 15.24 -7.15
N TYR A 86 -13.69 14.89 -8.38
CA TYR A 86 -13.60 15.87 -9.48
C TYR A 86 -14.62 15.65 -10.62
N PHE A 87 -15.40 14.57 -10.59
CA PHE A 87 -16.44 14.27 -11.60
C PHE A 87 -17.82 13.93 -10.99
N GLY A 88 -18.09 14.39 -9.76
CA GLY A 88 -19.41 14.33 -9.11
C GLY A 88 -20.08 15.69 -9.04
#